data_AF-A0A0H2XZ62-F1
#
_entry.id   AF-A0A0H2XZ62-F1
#
_cell.length_a   1.000
_cell.length_b   1.000
_cell.length_c   1.000
_cell.angle_alpha   90.00
_cell.angle_beta   90.00
_cell.angle_gamma   90.00
#
_symmetry.space_group_name_H-M   'P 1'
#
loop_
_entity.id
_entity.type
_entity.pdbx_description
1 polymer ?
#
loop_
_entity_poly.entity_id
_entity_poly.type
_entity_poly.pdbx_seq_one_letter_code
_entity_poly.pdbx_strand_id
1 'polypeptide(L)' 'MLAPLFASAQSVSNGPTREQVLQEANQYAAAGFNPARANPRTWVDDAQAASREVAGMRTAAQPTSHVAFGGDADK' A
#
# COMPACT_ATOMS: atom_id res chain seq x y z
N MET A 1 13.83 10.67 -24.68
CA MET A 1 13.58 11.40 -23.42
C MET A 1 12.71 10.52 -22.54
N LEU A 2 13.24 10.01 -21.41
CA LEU A 2 12.49 9.18 -20.46
C LEU A 2 11.44 10.06 -19.76
N ALA A 3 10.16 9.73 -19.90
CA ALA A 3 9.10 10.37 -19.13
C ALA A 3 9.29 10.08 -17.62
N PRO A 4 9.00 11.04 -16.73
CA PRO A 4 9.23 10.87 -15.31
C PRO A 4 8.26 9.82 -14.74
N LEU A 5 8.79 8.64 -14.40
CA LEU A 5 8.10 7.59 -13.66
C LEU A 5 7.68 8.01 -12.23
N PHE A 6 7.93 9.26 -11.85
CA PHE A 6 7.62 9.84 -10.55
C PHE A 6 6.28 10.61 -10.51
N ALA A 7 5.56 10.72 -11.63
CA ALA A 7 4.28 11.44 -11.68
C ALA A 7 3.15 10.73 -10.90
N SER A 8 3.23 9.41 -10.72
CA SER A 8 2.22 8.62 -10.01
C SER A 8 2.24 8.79 -8.49
N ALA A 9 3.32 9.31 -7.90
CA ALA A 9 3.39 9.59 -6.45
C ALA A 9 2.72 10.92 -6.05
N GLN A 10 2.44 11.80 -7.01
CA GLN A 10 1.85 13.12 -6.76
C GLN A 10 0.32 13.11 -6.78
N SER A 11 -0.31 11.98 -7.18
CA SER A 11 -1.77 11.84 -7.27
C SER A 11 -2.47 11.67 -5.92
N VAL A 12 -1.75 11.76 -4.81
CA VAL A 12 -2.29 11.81 -3.44
C VAL A 12 -2.31 13.27 -3.00
N SER A 13 -3.20 14.06 -3.59
CA SER A 13 -3.38 15.49 -3.27
C SER A 13 -3.75 15.75 -1.80
N ASN A 14 -4.12 14.69 -1.07
CA ASN A 14 -4.08 14.61 0.38
C ASN A 14 -3.38 13.28 0.72
N GLY A 15 -2.30 13.33 1.51
CA GLY A 15 -1.63 12.12 1.98
C GLY A 15 -2.58 11.18 2.72
N PRO A 16 -2.14 9.95 3.04
CA PRO A 16 -3.00 8.95 3.66
C PRO A 16 -3.62 9.49 4.95
N THR A 17 -4.90 9.20 5.17
CA THR A 17 -5.57 9.57 6.42
C THR A 17 -4.98 8.76 7.57
N ARG A 18 -5.13 9.26 8.81
CA ARG A 18 -4.63 8.54 10.00
C ARG A 18 -5.15 7.11 10.09
N GLU A 19 -6.40 6.92 9.70
CA GLU A 19 -7.07 5.62 9.69
C GLU A 19 -6.47 4.69 8.64
N GLN A 20 -6.18 5.20 7.43
CA GLN A 20 -5.50 4.45 6.38
C GLN A 20 -4.09 4.03 6.80
N VAL A 21 -3.34 4.92 7.46
CA VAL A 21 -2.00 4.60 7.99
C VAL A 21 -2.08 3.50 9.06
N LEU A 22 -3.07 3.55 9.96
CA LEU A 22 -3.25 2.51 10.98
C LEU A 22 -3.65 1.17 10.37
N GLN A 23 -4.53 1.19 9.36
CA GLN A 23 -4.93 -0.02 8.65
C GLN A 23 -3.74 -0.64 7.91
N GLU A 24 -2.92 0.18 7.26
CA GLU A 24 -1.70 -0.28 6.60
C GLU A 24 -0.70 -0.83 7.63
N ALA A 25 -0.48 -0.14 8.74
CA ALA A 25 0.37 -0.63 9.83
C ALA A 25 -0.09 -2.01 10.36
N ASN A 26 -1.39 -2.24 10.50
CA ASN A 26 -1.93 -3.54 10.89
C ASN A 26 -1.69 -4.63 9.84
N GLN A 27 -1.77 -4.30 8.54
CA GLN A 27 -1.45 -5.25 7.46
C GLN A 27 0.03 -5.67 7.51
N TYR A 28 0.93 -4.70 7.69
CA TYR A 28 2.36 -4.98 7.85
C TYR A 28 2.66 -5.79 9.13
N ALA A 29 1.96 -5.52 10.22
CA ALA A 29 2.06 -6.30 11.46
C ALA A 29 1.58 -7.75 11.27
N ALA A 30 0.48 -7.95 10.52
CA ALA A 30 -0.02 -9.28 10.17
C ALA A 30 0.94 -10.05 9.24
N ALA A 31 1.69 -9.33 8.40
CA ALA A 31 2.80 -9.87 7.61
C ALA A 31 4.09 -10.10 8.43
N GLY A 32 4.06 -9.89 9.75
CA GLY A 32 5.19 -10.13 10.65
C GLY A 32 6.19 -8.97 10.73
N PHE A 33 5.96 -7.85 10.06
CA PHE A 33 6.83 -6.68 10.12
C PHE A 33 6.43 -5.73 11.25
N ASN A 34 7.37 -5.47 12.16
CA ASN A 34 7.21 -4.47 13.20
C ASN A 34 8.35 -3.44 13.12
N PRO A 35 8.09 -2.21 12.64
CA PRO A 35 9.13 -1.19 12.49
C PRO A 35 9.77 -0.78 13.83
N ALA A 36 9.06 -0.87 14.95
CA ALA A 36 9.60 -0.59 16.28
C ALA A 36 10.58 -1.68 16.79
N ARG A 37 10.63 -2.83 16.11
CA ARG A 37 11.50 -3.98 16.42
C ARG A 37 12.29 -4.45 15.20
N ALA A 38 12.47 -3.58 14.21
CA ALA A 38 13.18 -3.94 12.99
C ALA A 38 14.65 -4.24 13.28
N ASN A 39 15.19 -5.29 12.65
CA ASN A 39 16.61 -5.60 12.73
C ASN A 39 17.39 -4.61 11.85
N PRO A 40 18.28 -3.76 12.40
CA PRO A 40 18.95 -2.71 11.62
C PRO A 40 19.88 -3.25 10.52
N ARG A 41 20.21 -4.55 10.52
CA ARG A 41 21.01 -5.20 9.47
C ARG A 41 20.18 -5.70 8.29
N THR A 42 18.91 -5.99 8.51
CA THR A 42 18.01 -6.64 7.51
C THR A 42 16.72 -5.86 7.29
N TRP A 43 16.55 -4.69 7.92
CA TRP A 43 15.29 -3.96 7.94
C TRP A 43 14.73 -3.66 6.53
N VAL A 44 15.61 -3.47 5.54
CA VAL A 44 15.22 -3.26 4.14
C VAL A 44 14.64 -4.53 3.55
N ASP A 45 15.33 -5.67 3.71
CA ASP A 45 14.87 -6.97 3.23
C ASP A 45 13.57 -7.40 3.93
N ASP A 46 13.49 -7.18 5.25
CA ASP A 46 12.31 -7.48 6.06
C ASP A 46 11.10 -6.64 5.62
N ALA A 47 11.32 -5.35 5.33
CA ALA A 47 10.29 -4.46 4.81
C ALA A 47 9.82 -4.91 3.42
N GLN A 48 10.76 -5.29 2.53
CA GLN A 48 10.41 -5.79 1.19
C GLN A 48 9.64 -7.11 1.24
N ALA A 49 10.03 -8.04 2.12
CA ALA A 49 9.32 -9.30 2.33
C ALA A 49 7.88 -9.03 2.80
N ALA A 50 7.71 -8.14 3.77
CA ALA A 50 6.39 -7.77 4.28
C ALA A 50 5.53 -7.05 3.22
N SER A 51 6.12 -6.19 2.38
CA SER A 51 5.39 -5.58 1.27
C SER A 51 4.86 -6.62 0.27
N ARG A 52 5.61 -7.70 0.01
CA ARG A 52 5.16 -8.80 -0.87
C ARG A 52 4.00 -9.56 -0.26
N GLU A 53 4.07 -9.87 1.04
CA GLU A 53 2.98 -10.51 1.76
C GLU A 53 1.72 -9.64 1.78
N VAL A 54 1.84 -8.35 2.09
CA VAL A 54 0.70 -7.40 2.06
C VAL A 54 0.10 -7.30 0.66
N ALA A 55 0.92 -7.27 -0.40
CA ALA A 55 0.44 -7.30 -1.78
C ALA A 55 -0.33 -8.61 -2.07
N GLY A 56 0.21 -9.76 -1.65
CA GLY A 56 -0.45 -11.06 -1.76
C GLY A 56 -1.79 -11.10 -1.03
N MET A 57 -1.86 -10.57 0.20
CA MET A 57 -3.09 -10.44 0.98
C MET A 57 -4.12 -9.54 0.27
N ARG A 58 -3.69 -8.41 -0.32
CA ARG A 58 -4.58 -7.50 -1.06
C ARG A 58 -5.11 -8.14 -2.35
N THR A 59 -4.31 -8.95 -3.03
CA THR A 59 -4.74 -9.72 -4.21
C THR A 59 -5.70 -10.86 -3.83
N ALA A 60 -5.43 -11.57 -2.73
CA ALA A 60 -6.29 -12.64 -2.24
C ALA A 60 -7.61 -12.13 -1.64
N ALA A 61 -7.58 -10.93 -1.03
CA ALA A 61 -8.75 -10.25 -0.48
C ALA A 61 -9.56 -9.48 -1.52
N GLN A 62 -9.21 -9.54 -2.82
CA GLN A 62 -10.06 -9.08 -3.90
C GLN A 62 -11.04 -10.20 -4.29
N PRO A 63 -12.29 -10.25 -3.76
CA PRO A 63 -13.37 -10.77 -4.58
C PRO A 63 -13.46 -9.86 -5.81
N THR A 64 -13.75 -10.42 -6.99
CA THR A 64 -14.08 -9.68 -8.21
C THR A 64 -15.02 -8.51 -7.93
N SER A 65 -14.44 -7.35 -7.64
CA SER A 65 -15.10 -6.08 -7.40
C SER A 65 -14.43 -5.04 -8.31
N HIS A 66 -14.39 -5.40 -9.60
CA HIS A 66 -14.33 -4.43 -10.67
C HIS A 66 -15.74 -3.85 -10.87
N VAL A 67 -16.29 -3.19 -9.86
CA VAL A 67 -17.49 -2.36 -10.04
C VAL A 67 -17.36 -1.13 -9.13
N ALA A 68 -17.37 0.03 -9.78
CA ALA A 68 -17.60 1.38 -9.25
C ALA A 68 -16.48 2.06 -8.43
N PHE A 69 -15.46 2.56 -9.14
CA PHE A 69 -15.01 3.94 -8.92
C PHE A 69 -15.13 4.69 -10.24
N GLY A 70 -16.25 5.41 -10.42
CA GLY A 70 -16.56 6.15 -11.64
C GLY A 70 -18.00 5.99 -12.11
N GLY A 71 -18.97 6.13 -11.20
CA GLY A 71 -20.34 6.46 -11.57
C GLY A 71 -20.55 7.96 -11.44
N ASP A 72 -21.07 8.57 -12.50
CA ASP A 72 -21.78 9.84 -12.52
C ASP A 72 -20.96 11.15 -12.51
N ALA A 73 -20.64 11.63 -13.72
CA ALA A 73 -20.66 13.06 -14.03
C ALA A 73 -21.37 13.26 -15.37
N ASP A 74 -22.68 13.46 -15.27
CA ASP A 74 -23.58 14.06 -16.26
C ASP A 74 -23.12 15.49 -16.60
N LYS A 75 -22.81 15.76 -17.88
CA LYS A 75 -23.38 16.83 -18.72
C LYS A 75 -22.88 16.75 -20.17
#